data_AF-A0A2B7YRS4-F1
#
_entry.id   AF-A0A2B7YRS4-F1
#
_cell.length_a   1.000
_cell.length_b   1.000
_cell.length_c   1.000
_cell.angle_alpha   90.00
_cell.angle_beta   90.00
_cell.angle_gamma   90.00
#
_symmetry.space_group_name_H-M   'P 1'
#
loop_
_entity.id
_entity.type
_entity.pdbx_description
1 polymer ?
#
loop_
_entity_poly.entity_id
_entity_poly.type
_entity_poly.pdbx_seq_one_letter_code
_entity_poly.pdbx_strand_id
1 'polypeptide(L)'
;MSFGIGVGDFIAVFRLVEDIRQRFTDAPAQFKAISNNVKLLSNVFQNVNDIHGGLTDEQKTALDEIAGRDTISERLEIAKASMEEIHFILTAFNAQHELVKERRREQQAILDWLTPIDHTAKQNQSIALRQAGTGQWLLDSHELQQWLDEPGQTLFCPGIQGAGKTILISVVVQDIFRRFAGDTTIGISYMYCDFARHAEQKLDDMLASLLKQLACRKSSLPSQVKELYNLYEASQSKPNHHELCAALQAVAGTFSRIFIIIDALDEC
;
A
#
# COMPACT_ATOMS: atom_id res chain seq x y z
N MET A 1 31.92 14.11 15.66
CA MET A 1 31.72 14.41 14.23
C MET A 1 30.28 14.08 13.90
N SER A 2 29.42 15.09 13.78
CA SER A 2 27.99 14.92 13.45
C SER A 2 27.84 15.13 11.95
N PHE A 3 27.44 14.08 11.21
CA PHE A 3 27.00 14.21 9.83
C PHE A 3 25.53 14.64 9.85
N GLY A 4 25.29 15.92 9.55
CA GLY A 4 23.95 16.46 9.36
C GLY A 4 23.45 16.09 7.96
N ILE A 5 22.46 15.21 7.88
CA ILE A 5 21.70 14.95 6.65
C ILE A 5 20.78 16.15 6.44
N GLY A 6 21.00 16.91 5.37
CA GLY A 6 20.22 18.10 5.05
C GLY A 6 18.88 17.74 4.42
N VAL A 7 17.90 18.65 4.48
CA VAL A 7 16.59 18.48 3.80
C VAL A 7 16.74 18.22 2.29
N GLY A 8 17.86 18.65 1.68
CA GLY A 8 18.22 18.33 0.29
C GLY A 8 18.50 16.85 0.02
N ASP A 9 19.03 16.11 1.00
CA ASP A 9 19.29 14.67 0.89
C ASP A 9 17.97 13.88 0.90
N PHE A 10 16.97 14.34 1.66
CA PHE A 10 15.63 13.73 1.67
C PHE A 10 14.90 13.92 0.34
N ILE A 11 15.04 15.07 -0.32
CA ILE A 11 14.48 15.30 -1.66
C ILE A 11 15.21 14.47 -2.72
N ALA A 12 16.54 14.32 -2.59
CA ALA A 12 17.32 13.45 -3.47
C ALA A 12 16.93 11.96 -3.31
N VAL A 13 16.72 11.51 -2.07
CA VAL A 13 16.21 10.17 -1.77
C VAL A 13 14.78 10.01 -2.29
N PHE A 14 13.92 11.01 -2.16
CA PHE A 14 12.55 10.92 -2.69
C PHE A 14 12.53 10.85 -4.21
N ARG A 15 13.36 11.66 -4.89
CA ARG A 15 13.54 11.57 -6.35
C ARG A 15 14.16 10.24 -6.77
N LEU A 16 15.11 9.71 -6.01
CA LEU A 16 15.68 8.39 -6.26
C LEU A 16 14.64 7.28 -6.07
N VAL A 17 13.80 7.37 -5.03
CA VAL A 17 12.68 6.45 -4.80
C VAL A 17 11.64 6.58 -5.89
N GLU A 18 11.40 7.77 -6.42
CA GLU A 18 10.45 8.01 -7.52
C GLU A 18 11.01 7.58 -8.88
N ASP A 19 12.32 7.72 -9.11
CA ASP A 19 13.06 7.16 -10.26
C ASP A 19 13.11 5.63 -10.20
N ILE A 20 13.36 5.05 -9.01
CA ILE A 20 13.28 3.61 -8.77
C ILE A 20 11.83 3.17 -9.01
N ARG A 21 10.84 3.86 -8.44
CA ARG A 21 9.43 3.56 -8.66
C ARG A 21 9.10 3.63 -10.15
N GLN A 22 9.50 4.66 -10.89
CA GLN A 22 9.31 4.77 -12.35
C GLN A 22 9.98 3.62 -13.10
N ARG A 23 11.23 3.29 -12.78
CA ARG A 23 11.97 2.14 -13.36
C ARG A 23 11.27 0.81 -13.10
N PHE A 24 10.59 0.67 -11.96
CA PHE A 24 9.86 -0.54 -11.56
C PHE A 24 8.33 -0.44 -11.76
N THR A 25 7.78 0.64 -12.32
CA THR A 25 6.33 0.76 -12.53
C THR A 25 5.87 -0.23 -13.60
N ASP A 26 6.76 -0.52 -14.55
CA ASP A 26 6.62 -1.54 -15.59
C ASP A 26 7.28 -2.87 -15.22
N ALA A 27 7.74 -3.06 -13.98
CA ALA A 27 8.40 -4.30 -13.53
C ALA A 27 7.66 -5.57 -13.99
N PRO A 28 6.32 -5.67 -14.02
CA PRO A 28 5.64 -6.86 -14.56
C PRO A 28 5.88 -7.07 -16.07
N ALA A 29 5.87 -6.00 -16.86
CA ALA A 29 6.11 -6.07 -18.31
C ALA A 29 7.59 -6.30 -18.63
N GLN A 30 8.50 -5.67 -17.87
CA GLN A 30 9.95 -5.86 -17.99
C GLN A 30 10.37 -7.26 -17.52
N PHE A 31 9.80 -7.79 -16.43
CA PHE A 31 10.02 -9.18 -16.00
C PHE A 31 9.40 -10.19 -16.96
N LYS A 32 8.24 -9.90 -17.54
CA LYS A 32 7.64 -10.72 -18.60
C LYS A 32 8.50 -10.70 -19.88
N ALA A 33 9.06 -9.55 -20.23
CA ALA A 33 10.01 -9.40 -21.34
C ALA A 33 11.32 -10.16 -21.06
N ILE A 34 11.87 -10.07 -19.84
CA ILE A 34 13.05 -10.84 -19.42
C ILE A 34 12.74 -12.34 -19.44
N SER A 35 11.59 -12.77 -18.90
CA SER A 35 11.17 -14.17 -18.96
C SER A 35 10.98 -14.67 -20.39
N ASN A 36 10.46 -13.83 -21.30
CA ASN A 36 10.33 -14.17 -22.72
C ASN A 36 11.70 -14.25 -23.40
N ASN A 37 12.62 -13.33 -23.07
CA ASN A 37 13.99 -13.34 -23.59
C ASN A 37 14.76 -14.57 -23.10
N VAL A 38 14.59 -14.98 -21.83
CA VAL A 38 15.17 -16.21 -21.28
C VAL A 38 14.60 -17.44 -22.00
N LYS A 39 13.29 -17.49 -22.28
CA LYS A 39 12.68 -18.55 -23.11
C LYS A 39 13.23 -18.58 -24.54
N LEU A 40 13.38 -17.41 -25.16
CA LEU A 40 13.96 -17.27 -26.50
C LEU A 40 15.42 -17.78 -26.53
N LEU A 41 16.23 -17.38 -25.55
CA LEU A 41 17.61 -17.87 -25.40
C LEU A 41 17.64 -19.38 -25.16
N SER A 42 16.79 -19.93 -24.29
CA SER A 42 16.67 -21.37 -24.06
C SER A 42 16.37 -22.13 -25.35
N ASN A 43 15.47 -21.61 -26.20
CA ASN A 43 15.17 -22.21 -27.50
C ASN A 43 16.35 -22.12 -28.47
N VAL A 44 17.10 -21.01 -28.47
CA VAL A 44 18.33 -20.87 -29.28
C VAL A 44 19.38 -21.89 -28.84
N PHE A 45 19.60 -22.07 -27.54
CA PHE A 45 20.52 -23.08 -27.02
C PHE A 45 20.09 -24.51 -27.37
N GLN A 46 18.79 -24.81 -27.30
CA GLN A 46 18.26 -26.10 -27.72
C GLN A 46 18.51 -26.34 -29.22
N ASN A 47 18.27 -25.35 -30.08
CA ASN A 47 18.55 -25.44 -31.51
C ASN A 47 20.06 -25.63 -31.79
N VAL A 48 20.93 -24.93 -31.06
CA VAL A 48 22.39 -25.11 -31.17
C VAL A 48 22.80 -26.52 -30.78
N ASN A 49 22.21 -27.09 -29.71
CA ASN A 49 22.43 -28.48 -29.31
C ASN A 49 21.91 -29.47 -30.37
N ASP A 50 20.74 -29.22 -30.95
CA ASP A 50 20.17 -30.09 -31.98
C ASP A 50 21.02 -30.08 -33.27
N ILE A 51 21.54 -28.90 -33.66
CA ILE A 51 22.51 -28.75 -34.75
C ILE A 51 23.80 -29.50 -34.43
N HIS A 52 24.32 -29.36 -33.20
CA HIS A 52 25.51 -30.09 -32.76
C HIS A 52 25.27 -31.62 -32.78
N GLY A 53 24.07 -32.08 -32.42
CA GLY A 53 23.68 -33.48 -32.49
C GLY A 53 23.70 -34.05 -33.91
N GLY A 54 23.30 -33.24 -34.90
CA GLY A 54 23.23 -33.61 -36.33
C GLY A 54 24.53 -33.55 -37.14
N LEU A 55 25.63 -33.07 -36.55
CA LEU A 55 26.96 -33.06 -37.21
C LEU A 55 27.54 -34.48 -37.36
N THR A 56 28.24 -34.72 -38.47
CA THR A 56 29.00 -35.97 -38.69
C THR A 56 30.24 -36.04 -37.80
N ASP A 57 30.76 -37.24 -37.55
CA ASP A 57 31.88 -37.44 -36.62
C ASP A 57 33.16 -36.68 -37.05
N GLU A 58 33.40 -36.51 -38.35
CA GLU A 58 34.51 -35.69 -38.89
C GLU A 58 34.30 -34.19 -38.63
N GLN A 59 33.06 -33.69 -38.76
CA GLN A 59 32.73 -32.29 -38.51
C GLN A 59 32.77 -31.95 -37.01
N LYS A 60 32.32 -32.87 -36.15
CA LYS A 60 32.46 -32.76 -34.69
C LYS A 60 33.94 -32.70 -34.29
N THR A 61 34.76 -33.58 -34.87
CA THR A 61 36.21 -33.63 -34.59
C THR A 61 36.93 -32.33 -35.01
N ALA A 62 36.62 -31.76 -36.17
CA ALA A 62 37.19 -30.48 -36.61
C ALA A 62 36.75 -29.28 -35.78
N LEU A 63 35.49 -29.28 -35.30
CA LEU A 63 34.97 -28.22 -34.41
C LEU A 63 35.61 -28.29 -33.01
N ASP A 64 35.80 -29.51 -32.49
CA ASP A 64 36.42 -29.79 -31.20
C ASP A 64 37.93 -29.45 -31.17
N GLU A 65 38.63 -29.63 -32.29
CA GLU A 65 40.04 -29.25 -32.45
C GLU A 65 40.26 -27.73 -32.48
N ILE A 66 39.33 -26.96 -33.05
CA ILE A 66 39.40 -25.50 -33.13
C ILE A 66 39.11 -24.85 -31.77
N ALA A 67 38.22 -25.46 -30.98
CA ALA A 67 37.57 -24.79 -29.87
C ALA A 67 37.94 -25.32 -28.48
N GLY A 68 38.72 -26.40 -28.40
CA GLY A 68 39.12 -27.01 -27.12
C GLY A 68 38.01 -27.89 -26.55
N ARG A 69 37.96 -29.12 -27.09
CA ARG A 69 37.12 -30.31 -26.81
C ARG A 69 36.31 -30.35 -25.49
N ASP A 70 36.87 -29.98 -24.36
CA ASP A 70 36.21 -30.14 -23.05
C ASP A 70 35.47 -28.89 -22.55
N THR A 71 35.77 -27.70 -23.09
CA THR A 71 35.29 -26.46 -22.47
C THR A 71 33.97 -25.91 -23.01
N ILE A 72 33.63 -26.12 -24.29
CA ILE A 72 32.43 -25.49 -24.87
C ILE A 72 31.16 -26.28 -24.56
N SER A 73 31.17 -27.59 -24.75
CA SER A 73 30.00 -28.44 -24.50
C SER A 73 29.59 -28.42 -23.02
N GLU A 74 30.59 -28.49 -22.12
CA GLU A 74 30.39 -28.34 -20.67
C GLU A 74 29.83 -26.95 -20.32
N ARG A 75 30.37 -25.87 -20.90
CA ARG A 75 29.83 -24.50 -20.70
C ARG A 75 28.42 -24.34 -21.24
N LEU A 76 28.07 -25.03 -22.32
CA LEU A 76 26.75 -24.95 -22.94
C LEU A 76 25.70 -25.65 -22.07
N GLU A 77 26.02 -26.82 -21.52
CA GLU A 77 25.17 -27.53 -20.56
C GLU A 77 25.02 -26.75 -19.24
N ILE A 78 26.10 -26.15 -18.72
CA ILE A 78 26.03 -25.26 -17.55
C ILE A 78 25.14 -24.04 -17.83
N ALA A 79 25.29 -23.42 -19.00
CA ALA A 79 24.48 -22.26 -19.39
C ALA A 79 23.00 -22.64 -19.54
N LYS A 80 22.71 -23.82 -20.08
CA LYS A 80 21.35 -24.35 -20.20
C LYS A 80 20.72 -24.59 -18.83
N ALA A 81 21.40 -25.31 -17.94
CA ALA A 81 20.93 -25.56 -16.58
C ALA A 81 20.68 -24.25 -15.81
N SER A 82 21.59 -23.28 -15.95
CA SER A 82 21.44 -21.95 -15.34
C SER A 82 20.22 -21.19 -15.89
N MET A 83 19.93 -21.31 -17.19
CA MET A 83 18.77 -20.67 -17.81
C MET A 83 17.45 -21.29 -17.38
N GLU A 84 17.41 -22.61 -17.24
CA GLU A 84 16.23 -23.32 -16.72
C GLU A 84 15.93 -22.90 -15.27
N GLU A 85 16.97 -22.78 -14.43
CA GLU A 85 16.84 -22.30 -13.05
C GLU A 85 16.34 -20.85 -13.00
N ILE A 86 16.93 -19.96 -13.80
CA ILE A 86 16.47 -18.56 -13.91
C ILE A 86 15.02 -18.50 -14.40
N HIS A 87 14.64 -19.31 -15.38
CA HIS A 87 13.29 -19.35 -15.89
C HIS A 87 12.28 -19.80 -14.82
N PHE A 88 12.64 -20.82 -14.05
CA PHE A 88 11.84 -21.31 -12.94
C PHE A 88 11.64 -20.22 -11.87
N ILE A 89 12.72 -19.56 -11.44
CA ILE A 89 12.69 -18.48 -10.45
C ILE A 89 11.81 -17.32 -10.94
N LEU A 90 11.96 -16.88 -12.18
CA LEU A 90 11.16 -15.80 -12.76
C LEU A 90 9.67 -16.17 -12.83
N THR A 91 9.36 -17.42 -13.15
CA THR A 91 7.98 -17.90 -13.21
C THR A 91 7.34 -17.92 -11.81
N ALA A 92 8.05 -18.44 -10.82
CA ALA A 92 7.60 -18.45 -9.43
C ALA A 92 7.40 -17.03 -8.88
N PHE A 93 8.33 -16.11 -9.16
CA PHE A 93 8.24 -14.71 -8.77
C PHE A 93 7.01 -14.02 -9.39
N ASN A 94 6.77 -14.21 -10.70
CA ASN A 94 5.60 -13.65 -11.38
C ASN A 94 4.28 -14.17 -10.79
N ALA A 95 4.21 -15.48 -10.49
CA ALA A 95 3.04 -16.07 -9.86
C ALA A 95 2.77 -15.47 -8.48
N GLN A 96 3.80 -15.32 -7.63
CA GLN A 96 3.64 -14.66 -6.33
C GLN A 96 3.19 -13.20 -6.45
N HIS A 97 3.76 -12.47 -7.40
CA HIS A 97 3.43 -11.07 -7.61
C HIS A 97 1.96 -10.87 -8.04
N GLU A 98 1.46 -11.71 -8.94
CA GLU A 98 0.04 -11.66 -9.33
C GLU A 98 -0.89 -12.05 -8.17
N LEU A 99 -0.53 -13.06 -7.36
CA LEU A 99 -1.30 -13.39 -6.15
C LEU A 99 -1.36 -12.23 -5.14
N VAL A 100 -0.26 -11.49 -4.97
CA VAL A 100 -0.23 -10.30 -4.08
C VAL A 100 -1.11 -9.18 -4.65
N LYS A 101 -1.08 -8.96 -5.96
CA LYS A 101 -1.96 -7.98 -6.62
C LYS A 101 -3.43 -8.34 -6.49
N GLU A 102 -3.78 -9.59 -6.76
CA GLU A 102 -5.15 -10.09 -6.63
C GLU A 102 -5.66 -9.92 -5.21
N ARG A 103 -4.87 -10.30 -4.21
CA ARG A 103 -5.20 -10.07 -2.80
C ARG A 103 -5.44 -8.60 -2.50
N ARG A 104 -4.59 -7.69 -2.98
CA ARG A 104 -4.79 -6.25 -2.78
C ARG A 104 -6.08 -5.74 -3.43
N ARG A 105 -6.42 -6.23 -4.63
CA ARG A 105 -7.67 -5.87 -5.32
C ARG A 105 -8.90 -6.38 -4.57
N GLU A 106 -8.87 -7.62 -4.09
CA GLU A 106 -9.93 -8.20 -3.26
C GLU A 106 -10.12 -7.37 -1.98
N GLN A 107 -9.03 -7.05 -1.28
CA GLN A 107 -9.09 -6.24 -0.06
C GLN A 107 -9.69 -4.85 -0.33
N GLN A 108 -9.25 -4.18 -1.40
CA GLN A 108 -9.78 -2.87 -1.79
C GLN A 108 -11.26 -2.95 -2.14
N ALA A 109 -11.68 -3.96 -2.89
CA ALA A 109 -13.09 -4.17 -3.24
C ALA A 109 -13.98 -4.35 -1.99
N ILE A 110 -13.49 -5.09 -0.99
CA ILE A 110 -14.21 -5.28 0.28
C ILE A 110 -14.30 -3.96 1.07
N LEU A 111 -13.22 -3.17 1.10
CA LEU A 111 -13.19 -1.88 1.78
C LEU A 111 -14.10 -0.84 1.11
N ASP A 112 -14.17 -0.85 -0.22
CA ASP A 112 -15.07 0.03 -0.97
C ASP A 112 -16.53 -0.45 -0.89
N TRP A 113 -16.74 -1.77 -0.73
CA TRP A 113 -18.05 -2.30 -0.36
C TRP A 113 -18.49 -1.81 1.02
N LEU A 114 -17.62 -1.73 2.04
CA LEU A 114 -18.01 -1.21 3.35
C LEU A 114 -18.59 0.21 3.25
N THR A 115 -17.84 1.10 2.59
CA THR A 115 -18.34 2.44 2.25
C THR A 115 -17.54 3.05 1.10
N PRO A 116 -18.21 3.75 0.16
CA PRO A 116 -17.52 4.52 -0.87
C PRO A 116 -16.99 5.86 -0.34
N ILE A 117 -17.34 6.26 0.88
CA ILE A 117 -16.96 7.55 1.45
C ILE A 117 -15.45 7.60 1.67
N ASP A 118 -14.83 8.67 1.18
CA ASP A 118 -13.42 9.00 1.37
C ASP A 118 -13.27 10.48 1.72
N HIS A 119 -12.62 10.74 2.86
CA HIS A 119 -12.37 12.08 3.39
C HIS A 119 -11.01 12.65 2.93
N THR A 120 -10.20 11.87 2.21
CA THR A 120 -8.86 12.26 1.76
C THR A 120 -8.88 13.51 0.88
N ALA A 121 -9.87 13.63 -0.01
CA ALA A 121 -10.02 14.82 -0.85
C ALA A 121 -10.23 16.10 -0.02
N LYS A 122 -11.10 16.04 1.00
CA LYS A 122 -11.39 17.17 1.90
C LYS A 122 -10.19 17.51 2.79
N GLN A 123 -9.49 16.50 3.30
CA GLN A 123 -8.23 16.67 4.04
C GLN A 123 -7.20 17.42 3.19
N ASN A 124 -6.94 16.94 1.97
CA ASN A 124 -5.95 17.54 1.07
C ASN A 124 -6.33 18.97 0.68
N GLN A 125 -7.61 19.21 0.38
CA GLN A 125 -8.11 20.55 0.11
C GLN A 125 -7.92 21.50 1.30
N SER A 126 -8.24 21.05 2.52
CA SER A 126 -8.10 21.85 3.73
C SER A 126 -6.65 22.20 4.03
N ILE A 127 -5.74 21.24 3.83
CA ILE A 127 -4.29 21.48 3.92
C ILE A 127 -3.82 22.46 2.83
N ALA A 128 -4.32 22.36 1.60
CA ALA A 128 -3.94 23.28 0.52
C ALA A 128 -4.41 24.73 0.77
N LEU A 129 -5.55 24.91 1.43
CA LEU A 129 -6.09 26.23 1.80
C LEU A 129 -5.38 26.84 3.02
N ARG A 130 -4.68 26.02 3.82
CA ARG A 130 -3.98 26.45 5.02
C ARG A 130 -2.87 27.46 4.67
N GLN A 131 -2.87 28.61 5.35
CA GLN A 131 -1.72 29.51 5.36
C GLN A 131 -0.58 28.92 6.20
N ALA A 132 0.65 29.01 5.70
CA ALA A 132 1.83 28.47 6.39
C ALA A 132 1.94 29.03 7.82
N GLY A 133 2.23 28.15 8.80
CA GLY A 133 2.31 28.48 10.22
C GLY A 133 0.96 28.45 10.97
N THR A 134 -0.18 28.50 10.29
CA THR A 134 -1.50 28.39 10.95
C THR A 134 -1.64 27.06 11.68
N GLY A 135 -2.14 27.09 12.92
CA GLY A 135 -2.39 25.90 13.73
C GLY A 135 -1.19 25.40 14.55
N GLN A 136 0.00 26.01 14.41
CA GLN A 136 1.17 25.61 15.21
C GLN A 136 0.92 25.80 16.72
N TRP A 137 0.28 26.90 17.09
CA TRP A 137 -0.11 27.17 18.49
C TRP A 137 -0.99 26.06 19.10
N LEU A 138 -1.82 25.41 18.29
CA LEU A 138 -2.67 24.30 18.73
C LEU A 138 -1.84 23.02 18.87
N LEU A 139 -0.92 22.79 17.92
CA LEU A 139 0.02 21.67 18.01
C LEU A 139 0.89 21.76 19.27
N ASP A 140 1.28 22.96 19.68
CA ASP A 140 2.12 23.20 20.85
C ASP A 140 1.30 23.33 22.16
N SER A 141 -0.02 23.27 22.09
CA SER A 141 -0.90 23.42 23.26
C SER A 141 -0.77 22.24 24.22
N HIS A 142 -0.86 22.52 25.52
CA HIS A 142 -0.82 21.49 26.56
C HIS A 142 -1.99 20.51 26.39
N GLU A 143 -3.16 21.02 26.05
CA GLU A 143 -4.39 20.26 25.88
C GLU A 143 -4.25 19.22 24.75
N LEU A 144 -3.68 19.60 23.61
CA LEU A 144 -3.44 18.66 22.52
C LEU A 144 -2.34 17.66 22.87
N GLN A 145 -1.23 18.10 23.48
CA GLN A 145 -0.16 17.17 23.87
C GLN A 145 -0.67 16.15 24.89
N GLN A 146 -1.46 16.57 25.88
CA GLN A 146 -2.09 15.66 26.84
C GLN A 146 -3.01 14.64 26.13
N TRP A 147 -3.84 15.08 25.19
CA TRP A 147 -4.70 14.18 24.41
C TRP A 147 -3.90 13.19 23.54
N LEU A 148 -2.73 13.61 23.04
CA LEU A 148 -1.82 12.76 22.26
C LEU A 148 -1.04 11.75 23.11
N ASP A 149 -0.79 12.05 24.38
CA ASP A 149 0.05 11.23 25.26
C ASP A 149 -0.77 10.31 26.16
N GLU A 150 -1.92 10.76 26.66
CA GLU A 150 -2.71 10.00 27.64
C GLU A 150 -3.85 9.17 27.01
N PRO A 151 -4.08 7.92 27.44
CA PRO A 151 -5.18 7.10 26.95
C PRO A 151 -6.54 7.61 27.46
N GLY A 152 -7.61 7.36 26.68
CA GLY A 152 -9.00 7.63 27.11
C GLY A 152 -9.39 9.11 27.14
N GLN A 153 -8.57 9.99 26.57
CA GLN A 153 -8.84 11.43 26.52
C GLN A 153 -9.80 11.79 25.39
N THR A 154 -10.64 12.80 25.64
CA THR A 154 -11.46 13.47 24.62
C THR A 154 -11.13 14.95 24.63
N LEU A 155 -10.67 15.46 23.49
CA LEU A 155 -10.40 16.89 23.30
C LEU A 155 -11.52 17.52 22.47
N PHE A 156 -12.18 18.52 23.04
CA PHE A 156 -13.18 19.31 22.33
C PHE A 156 -12.57 20.65 21.90
N CYS A 157 -12.75 21.00 20.62
CA CYS A 157 -12.25 22.25 20.04
C CYS A 157 -13.42 23.20 19.72
N PRO A 158 -13.96 23.93 20.73
CA PRO A 158 -15.03 24.87 20.49
C PRO A 158 -14.55 26.08 19.68
N GLY A 159 -15.48 26.69 18.95
CA GLY A 159 -15.20 27.95 18.26
C GLY A 159 -16.40 28.43 17.47
N ILE A 160 -16.47 29.73 17.25
CA ILE A 160 -17.50 30.35 16.42
C ILE A 160 -17.43 29.84 14.97
N GLN A 161 -18.52 29.99 14.23
CA GLN A 161 -18.51 29.73 12.79
C GLN A 161 -17.46 30.61 12.10
N GLY A 162 -16.72 30.05 11.14
CA GLY A 162 -15.65 30.78 10.45
C GLY A 162 -14.31 30.88 11.21
N ALA A 163 -14.20 30.37 12.43
CA ALA A 163 -12.93 30.40 13.21
C ALA A 163 -11.79 29.53 12.63
N GLY A 164 -12.02 28.82 11.51
CA GLY A 164 -11.01 27.97 10.87
C GLY A 164 -10.85 26.58 11.49
N LYS A 165 -11.85 26.08 12.23
CA LYS A 165 -11.83 24.76 12.90
C LYS A 165 -11.46 23.61 11.94
N THR A 166 -12.08 23.54 10.78
CA THR A 166 -11.76 22.55 9.73
C THR A 166 -10.29 22.59 9.31
N ILE A 167 -9.72 23.81 9.16
CA ILE A 167 -8.29 23.97 8.85
C ILE A 167 -7.45 23.45 10.01
N LEU A 168 -7.76 23.82 11.26
CA LEU A 168 -7.06 23.34 12.45
C LEU A 168 -7.11 21.82 12.58
N ILE A 169 -8.28 21.21 12.36
CA ILE A 169 -8.44 19.75 12.37
C ILE A 169 -7.59 19.10 11.27
N SER A 170 -7.57 19.66 10.06
CA SER A 170 -6.69 19.13 9.00
C SER A 170 -5.20 19.17 9.38
N VAL A 171 -4.77 20.19 10.13
CA VAL A 171 -3.41 20.28 10.68
C VAL A 171 -3.16 19.17 11.69
N VAL A 172 -4.09 18.94 12.62
CA VAL A 172 -3.98 17.88 13.63
C VAL A 172 -3.91 16.50 12.96
N VAL A 173 -4.79 16.23 11.97
CA VAL A 173 -4.76 14.97 11.21
C VAL A 173 -3.39 14.78 10.54
N GLN A 174 -2.89 15.79 9.82
CA GLN A 174 -1.59 15.71 9.16
C GLN A 174 -0.44 15.47 10.15
N ASP A 175 -0.48 16.13 11.32
CA ASP A 175 0.54 15.99 12.35
C ASP A 175 0.54 14.57 12.97
N ILE A 176 -0.63 14.01 13.30
CA ILE A 176 -0.74 12.63 13.82
C ILE A 176 -0.23 11.62 12.79
N PHE A 177 -0.62 11.75 11.52
CA PHE A 177 -0.11 10.88 10.46
C PHE A 177 1.42 10.98 10.33
N ARG A 178 2.00 12.18 10.51
CA ARG A 178 3.45 12.39 10.47
C ARG A 178 4.15 11.78 11.69
N ARG A 179 3.63 12.00 12.90
CA ARG A 179 4.21 11.49 14.15
C ARG A 179 4.22 9.96 14.19
N PHE A 180 3.15 9.32 13.71
CA PHE A 180 2.95 7.86 13.79
C PHE A 180 3.03 7.17 12.43
N ALA A 181 3.74 7.75 11.45
CA ALA A 181 3.83 7.20 10.09
C ALA A 181 4.39 5.76 10.04
N GLY A 182 5.35 5.45 10.91
CA GLY A 182 6.03 4.16 10.98
C GLY A 182 5.44 3.18 11.99
N ASP A 183 4.46 3.58 12.79
CA ASP A 183 3.89 2.75 13.85
C ASP A 183 2.58 2.10 13.40
N THR A 184 2.65 0.82 13.04
CA THR A 184 1.49 0.02 12.60
C THR A 184 0.58 -0.40 13.76
N THR A 185 1.00 -0.17 15.01
CA THR A 185 0.19 -0.45 16.19
C THR A 185 -0.79 0.68 16.51
N ILE A 186 -0.64 1.85 15.88
CA ILE A 186 -1.51 3.01 16.05
C ILE A 186 -2.56 3.08 14.93
N GLY A 187 -3.84 3.04 15.32
CA GLY A 187 -4.97 3.30 14.44
C GLY A 187 -5.24 4.79 14.31
N ILE A 188 -5.49 5.28 13.10
CA ILE A 188 -5.86 6.68 12.86
C ILE A 188 -7.08 6.67 11.95
N SER A 189 -8.12 7.38 12.35
CA SER A 189 -9.33 7.57 11.57
C SER A 189 -9.82 9.00 11.72
N TYR A 190 -10.29 9.60 10.63
CA TYR A 190 -10.78 10.97 10.64
C TYR A 190 -12.00 11.15 9.74
N MET A 191 -12.84 12.12 10.10
CA MET A 191 -14.08 12.38 9.38
C MET A 191 -14.33 13.88 9.31
N TYR A 192 -14.88 14.32 8.18
CA TYR A 192 -15.42 15.66 8.00
C TYR A 192 -16.92 15.53 7.80
N CYS A 193 -17.70 15.88 8.82
CA CYS A 193 -19.15 16.07 8.68
C CYS A 193 -19.41 17.29 7.78
N ASP A 194 -20.56 17.28 7.11
CA ASP A 194 -20.97 18.32 6.17
C ASP A 194 -22.50 18.27 6.06
N PHE A 195 -23.13 19.35 6.52
CA PHE A 195 -24.59 19.51 6.50
C PHE A 195 -25.20 19.24 5.11
N ALA A 196 -24.50 19.56 4.02
CA ALA A 196 -25.00 19.34 2.67
C ALA A 196 -25.10 17.85 2.29
N ARG A 197 -24.47 16.96 3.07
CA ARG A 197 -24.37 15.52 2.81
C ARG A 197 -25.06 14.67 3.88
N HIS A 198 -26.04 15.20 4.62
CA HIS A 198 -26.80 14.44 5.64
C HIS A 198 -27.33 13.09 5.15
N ALA A 199 -27.70 12.97 3.86
CA ALA A 199 -28.16 11.71 3.28
C ALA A 199 -27.10 10.59 3.27
N GLU A 200 -25.81 10.96 3.36
CA GLU A 200 -24.62 10.11 3.31
C GLU A 200 -23.86 10.11 4.66
N GLN A 201 -24.45 10.68 5.72
CA GLN A 201 -23.85 10.81 7.05
C GLN A 201 -24.73 10.19 8.13
N LYS A 202 -25.41 9.08 7.81
CA LYS A 202 -26.13 8.31 8.83
C LYS A 202 -25.12 7.64 9.76
N LEU A 203 -25.58 7.25 10.94
CA LEU A 203 -24.76 6.53 11.92
C LEU A 203 -24.04 5.33 11.29
N ASP A 204 -24.73 4.57 10.45
CA ASP A 204 -24.16 3.42 9.72
C ASP A 204 -23.00 3.83 8.81
N ASP A 205 -23.14 4.94 8.08
CA ASP A 205 -22.12 5.46 7.16
C ASP A 205 -20.87 5.94 7.93
N MET A 206 -21.08 6.61 9.06
CA MET A 206 -20.00 7.05 9.95
C MET A 206 -19.22 5.85 10.50
N LEU A 207 -19.92 4.84 11.04
CA LEU A 207 -19.31 3.63 11.58
C LEU A 207 -18.54 2.86 10.50
N ALA A 208 -19.12 2.72 9.31
CA ALA A 208 -18.47 2.09 8.17
C ALA A 208 -17.22 2.85 7.70
N SER A 209 -17.25 4.19 7.70
CA SER A 209 -16.09 5.05 7.37
C SER A 209 -14.96 4.86 8.38
N LEU A 210 -15.27 4.88 9.67
CA LEU A 210 -14.28 4.64 10.72
C LEU A 210 -13.67 3.24 10.61
N LEU A 211 -14.51 2.22 10.40
CA LEU A 211 -14.09 0.83 10.23
C LEU A 211 -13.20 0.65 9.00
N LYS A 212 -13.59 1.23 7.85
CA LYS A 212 -12.79 1.20 6.61
C LYS A 212 -11.39 1.75 6.86
N GLN A 213 -11.28 2.95 7.45
CA GLN A 213 -9.98 3.59 7.68
C GLN A 213 -9.08 2.77 8.62
N LEU A 214 -9.63 2.21 9.70
CA LEU A 214 -8.86 1.36 10.60
C LEU A 214 -8.46 0.03 9.95
N ALA A 215 -9.35 -0.59 9.18
CA ALA A 215 -9.06 -1.82 8.46
C ALA A 215 -7.97 -1.62 7.38
N CYS A 216 -8.01 -0.50 6.65
CA CYS A 216 -6.99 -0.11 5.65
C CYS A 216 -5.57 0.00 6.24
N ARG A 217 -5.44 0.28 7.55
CA ARG A 217 -4.14 0.46 8.20
C ARG A 217 -3.44 -0.86 8.54
N LYS A 218 -4.11 -2.00 8.39
CA LYS A 218 -3.53 -3.33 8.63
C LYS A 218 -2.87 -3.89 7.37
N SER A 219 -1.84 -4.70 7.55
CA SER A 219 -1.15 -5.41 6.45
C SER A 219 -2.03 -6.47 5.77
N SER A 220 -3.06 -6.94 6.48
CA SER A 220 -4.09 -7.85 5.98
C SER A 220 -5.46 -7.40 6.47
N LEU A 221 -6.48 -7.61 5.64
CA LEU A 221 -7.87 -7.33 6.00
C LEU A 221 -8.26 -8.08 7.29
N PRO A 222 -8.82 -7.40 8.30
CA PRO A 222 -9.31 -8.05 9.51
C PRO A 222 -10.39 -9.09 9.20
N SER A 223 -10.39 -10.22 9.91
CA SER A 223 -11.33 -11.31 9.68
C SER A 223 -12.78 -10.88 9.84
N GLN A 224 -13.07 -10.02 10.82
CA GLN A 224 -14.42 -9.50 11.08
C GLN A 224 -14.99 -8.72 9.89
N VAL A 225 -14.14 -7.96 9.18
CA VAL A 225 -14.55 -7.25 7.97
C VAL A 225 -14.81 -8.23 6.83
N LYS A 226 -13.96 -9.26 6.69
CA LYS A 226 -14.14 -10.30 5.67
C LYS A 226 -15.41 -11.13 5.91
N GLU A 227 -15.71 -11.44 7.16
CA GLU A 227 -16.93 -12.17 7.57
C GLU A 227 -18.19 -11.36 7.26
N LEU A 228 -18.21 -10.06 7.58
CA LEU A 228 -19.31 -9.17 7.20
C LEU A 228 -19.49 -9.13 5.69
N TYR A 229 -18.39 -9.02 4.92
CA TYR A 229 -18.47 -9.04 3.46
C TYR A 229 -19.12 -10.32 2.94
N ASN A 230 -18.62 -11.48 3.37
CA ASN A 230 -19.12 -12.77 2.90
C ASN A 230 -20.61 -13.00 3.25
N LEU A 231 -21.07 -12.47 4.38
CA LEU A 231 -22.47 -12.58 4.80
C LEU A 231 -23.43 -11.75 3.93
N TYR A 232 -22.96 -10.59 3.45
CA TYR A 232 -23.81 -9.57 2.86
C TYR A 232 -23.60 -9.37 1.34
N GLU A 233 -22.48 -9.82 0.77
CA GLU A 233 -22.16 -9.68 -0.65
C GLU A 233 -23.26 -10.29 -1.54
N ALA A 234 -23.66 -11.53 -1.26
CA ALA A 234 -24.62 -12.27 -2.09
C ALA A 234 -26.02 -11.64 -2.08
N SER A 235 -26.41 -10.98 -0.99
CA SER A 235 -27.71 -10.34 -0.82
C SER A 235 -27.73 -8.88 -1.26
N GLN A 236 -26.57 -8.31 -1.63
CA GLN A 236 -26.38 -6.88 -1.93
C GLN A 236 -26.92 -5.95 -0.84
N SER A 237 -26.95 -6.42 0.42
CA SER A 237 -27.41 -5.63 1.56
C SER A 237 -26.22 -5.11 2.38
N LYS A 238 -26.50 -4.29 3.40
CA LYS A 238 -25.47 -3.69 4.28
C LYS A 238 -25.62 -4.19 5.71
N PRO A 239 -24.52 -4.35 6.45
CA PRO A 239 -24.57 -4.58 7.89
C PRO A 239 -25.27 -3.41 8.58
N ASN A 240 -25.96 -3.70 9.69
CA ASN A 240 -26.58 -2.65 10.51
C ASN A 240 -25.59 -2.07 11.53
N HIS A 241 -25.93 -0.95 12.18
CA HIS A 241 -25.07 -0.30 13.19
C HIS A 241 -24.55 -1.24 14.29
N HIS A 242 -25.31 -2.23 14.78
CA HIS A 242 -24.80 -3.12 15.82
C HIS A 242 -23.64 -3.98 15.32
N GLU A 243 -23.76 -4.49 14.09
CA GLU A 243 -22.73 -5.30 13.44
C GLU A 243 -21.49 -4.46 13.09
N LEU A 244 -21.70 -3.24 12.59
CA LEU A 244 -20.62 -2.29 12.32
C LEU A 244 -19.89 -1.88 13.60
N CYS A 245 -20.62 -1.61 14.69
CA CYS A 245 -20.04 -1.33 16.00
C CYS A 245 -19.21 -2.51 16.52
N ALA A 246 -19.73 -3.74 16.44
CA ALA A 246 -19.01 -4.93 16.89
C ALA A 246 -17.72 -5.15 16.09
N ALA A 247 -17.79 -5.02 14.76
CA ALA A 247 -16.61 -5.10 13.90
C ALA A 247 -15.61 -3.97 14.19
N LEU A 248 -16.09 -2.74 14.37
CA LEU A 248 -15.25 -1.60 14.71
C LEU A 248 -14.52 -1.81 16.04
N GLN A 249 -15.22 -2.29 17.07
CA GLN A 249 -14.63 -2.62 18.37
C GLN A 249 -13.58 -3.72 18.25
N ALA A 250 -13.88 -4.79 17.51
CA ALA A 250 -12.93 -5.89 17.29
C ALA A 250 -11.67 -5.41 16.57
N VAL A 251 -11.81 -4.63 15.49
CA VAL A 251 -10.68 -4.07 14.74
C VAL A 251 -9.90 -3.06 15.59
N ALA A 252 -10.59 -2.17 16.31
CA ALA A 252 -9.97 -1.21 17.22
C ALA A 252 -9.14 -1.91 18.31
N GLY A 253 -9.63 -3.03 18.85
CA GLY A 253 -8.93 -3.82 19.86
C GLY A 253 -7.62 -4.46 19.38
N THR A 254 -7.34 -4.45 18.08
CA THR A 254 -6.04 -4.90 17.52
C THR A 254 -4.98 -3.81 17.47
N PHE A 255 -5.30 -2.58 17.87
CA PHE A 255 -4.36 -1.46 17.95
C PHE A 255 -4.00 -1.21 19.43
N SER A 256 -2.77 -0.76 19.67
CA SER A 256 -2.32 -0.34 21.01
C SER A 256 -3.01 0.96 21.43
N ARG A 257 -3.30 1.82 20.44
CA ARG A 257 -4.00 3.09 20.59
C ARG A 257 -4.68 3.45 19.28
N ILE A 258 -5.81 4.15 19.39
CA ILE A 258 -6.52 4.73 18.24
C ILE A 258 -6.72 6.22 18.43
N PHE A 259 -6.60 6.98 17.34
CA PHE A 259 -7.00 8.38 17.27
C PHE A 259 -8.20 8.49 16.32
N ILE A 260 -9.31 9.04 16.83
CA ILE A 260 -10.51 9.34 16.06
C ILE A 260 -10.69 10.85 16.07
N ILE A 261 -10.68 11.48 14.89
CA ILE A 261 -10.78 12.93 14.74
C ILE A 261 -12.03 13.25 13.91
N ILE A 262 -12.96 14.03 14.46
CA ILE A 262 -14.21 14.37 13.76
C ILE A 262 -14.36 15.88 13.71
N ASP A 263 -14.46 16.43 12.50
CA ASP A 263 -14.82 17.84 12.25
C ASP A 263 -16.33 17.99 12.09
N ALA A 264 -16.84 19.10 12.63
CA ALA A 264 -18.24 19.53 12.52
C ALA A 264 -19.26 18.46 12.93
N LEU A 265 -19.03 17.74 14.04
CA LEU A 265 -19.94 16.68 14.51
C LEU A 265 -21.40 17.16 14.71
N ASP A 266 -21.61 18.46 14.92
CA ASP A 266 -22.91 19.11 15.00
C ASP A 266 -23.64 19.27 13.64
N GLU A 267 -22.93 19.04 12.54
CA GLU A 267 -23.46 19.02 11.17
C GLU A 267 -23.71 17.59 10.65
N CYS A 268 -23.45 16.59 11.49
CA CYS A 268 -23.99 15.24 11.36
C CYS A 268 -25.38 15.22 12.08
#